data_AF-A0A2E6HX11-F1
#
_entry.id   AF-A0A2E6HX11-F1
#
_cell.length_a   1.000
_cell.length_b   1.000
_cell.length_c   1.000
_cell.angle_alpha   90.00
_cell.angle_beta   90.00
_cell.angle_gamma   90.00
#
_symmetry.space_group_name_H-M   'P 1'
#
loop_
_entity.id
_entity.type
_entity.pdbx_description
1 polymer ?
#
loop_
_entity_poly.entity_id
_entity_poly.type
_entity_poly.pdbx_seq_one_letter_code
_entity_poly.pdbx_strand_id
1 'polypeptide(L)'
;MAVYRRGKKWVADFYLGGTEGRRVRRTAPTKELAKAYERESKAREFRGESLQEPERVCLKELIRRYKLMHGGGNRQSTRTRDALVFRHLSGFLGNPILQEITMR
;
A
#
# COMPACT_ATOMS: atom_id res chain seq x y z
N MET A 1 -18.48 -7.68 -15.69
CA MET A 1 -18.59 -7.55 -14.22
C MET A 1 -19.59 -8.56 -13.73
N ALA A 2 -19.24 -9.35 -12.72
CA ALA A 2 -20.13 -10.37 -12.17
C ALA A 2 -20.24 -10.17 -10.65
N VAL A 3 -21.45 -9.87 -10.18
CA VAL A 3 -21.80 -9.97 -8.75
C VAL A 3 -22.61 -11.23 -8.57
N TYR A 4 -22.02 -12.23 -7.91
CA TYR A 4 -22.64 -13.54 -7.74
C TYR A 4 -22.52 -14.01 -6.29
N ARG A 5 -23.40 -14.94 -5.91
CA ARG A 5 -23.40 -15.53 -4.58
C ARG A 5 -22.50 -16.76 -4.56
N ARG A 6 -21.60 -16.85 -3.58
CA ARG A 6 -20.77 -18.03 -3.30
C ARG A 6 -21.02 -18.47 -1.86
N GLY A 7 -21.85 -19.49 -1.68
CA GLY A 7 -22.33 -19.92 -0.36
C GLY A 7 -23.17 -18.85 0.34
N LYS A 8 -22.78 -18.45 1.55
CA LYS A 8 -23.46 -17.40 2.34
C LYS A 8 -22.96 -15.97 2.05
N LYS A 9 -22.00 -15.80 1.13
CA LYS A 9 -21.37 -14.50 0.83
C LYS A 9 -21.64 -14.08 -0.61
N TRP A 10 -21.61 -12.78 -0.85
CA TRP A 10 -21.64 -12.17 -2.18
C TRP A 10 -20.22 -11.86 -2.63
N VAL A 11 -19.95 -12.03 -3.92
CA VAL A 11 -18.64 -11.81 -4.52
C VAL A 11 -18.79 -10.78 -5.62
N ALA A 12 -18.02 -9.71 -5.56
CA ALA A 12 -17.83 -8.78 -6.67
C ALA A 12 -16.56 -9.18 -7.43
N ASP A 13 -16.70 -9.46 -8.72
CA ASP A 13 -15.63 -9.86 -9.63
C ASP A 13 -15.63 -8.93 -10.85
N PHE A 14 -14.62 -8.07 -10.95
CA PHE A 14 -14.52 -7.05 -11.97
C PHE A 14 -13.06 -6.75 -12.34
N TYR A 15 -12.87 -6.08 -13.47
CA TYR A 15 -11.58 -5.61 -13.94
C TYR A 15 -11.50 -4.10 -13.76
N LEU A 16 -10.35 -3.61 -13.30
CA LEU A 16 -10.00 -2.20 -13.20
C LEU A 16 -9.02 -1.86 -14.31
N GLY A 17 -9.28 -0.82 -15.09
CA GLY A 17 -8.48 -0.47 -16.27
C GLY A 17 -8.93 -1.12 -17.58
N GLY A 18 -10.18 -1.60 -17.65
CA GLY A 18 -10.74 -2.21 -18.87
C GLY A 18 -10.38 -3.69 -19.04
N THR A 19 -10.37 -4.17 -20.29
CA THR A 19 -10.23 -5.60 -20.64
C THR A 19 -8.84 -6.18 -20.34
N GLU A 20 -7.79 -5.37 -20.41
CA GLU A 20 -6.41 -5.71 -20.00
C GLU A 20 -6.12 -5.34 -18.53
N GLY A 21 -7.17 -4.93 -17.82
CA GLY A 21 -7.09 -4.40 -16.47
C GLY A 21 -6.76 -5.43 -15.39
N ARG A 22 -6.47 -4.95 -14.19
CA ARG A 22 -6.28 -5.80 -13.01
C ARG A 22 -7.63 -6.40 -12.59
N ARG A 23 -7.71 -7.72 -12.52
CA ARG A 23 -8.87 -8.41 -11.92
C ARG A 23 -8.90 -8.19 -10.41
N VAL A 24 -10.03 -7.73 -9.90
CA VAL A 24 -10.31 -7.56 -8.48
C VAL A 24 -11.48 -8.43 -8.08
N ARG A 25 -11.27 -9.20 -7.00
CA ARG A 25 -12.28 -10.07 -6.41
C ARG A 25 -12.43 -9.72 -4.92
N ARG A 26 -13.60 -9.24 -4.53
CA ARG A 26 -13.91 -8.91 -3.12
C ARG A 26 -15.17 -9.64 -2.67
N THR A 27 -15.17 -10.10 -1.43
CA THR A 27 -16.31 -10.78 -0.81
C THR A 27 -17.01 -9.86 0.18
N ALA A 28 -18.33 -9.79 0.11
CA ALA A 28 -19.18 -8.99 0.98
C ALA A 28 -20.33 -9.83 1.56
N PRO A 29 -20.90 -9.44 2.72
CA PRO A 29 -22.02 -10.15 3.32
C PRO A 29 -23.33 -9.93 2.55
N THR A 30 -23.50 -8.80 1.86
CA THR A 30 -24.71 -8.48 1.09
C THR A 30 -24.39 -8.13 -0.37
N LYS A 31 -25.40 -8.28 -1.25
CA LYS A 31 -25.29 -7.93 -2.68
C LYS A 31 -25.03 -6.45 -2.89
N GLU A 32 -25.65 -5.61 -2.06
CA GLU A 32 -25.52 -4.15 -2.15
C GLU A 32 -24.11 -3.69 -1.77
N LEU A 33 -23.53 -4.26 -0.72
CA LEU A 33 -22.14 -3.99 -0.35
C LEU A 33 -21.17 -4.44 -1.45
N ALA A 34 -21.41 -5.61 -2.07
CA ALA A 34 -20.59 -6.06 -3.20
C ALA A 34 -20.63 -5.05 -4.38
N LYS A 35 -21.81 -4.49 -4.68
CA LYS A 35 -21.96 -3.43 -5.70
C LYS A 35 -21.30 -2.10 -5.27
N ALA A 36 -21.40 -1.74 -4.00
CA ALA A 36 -20.78 -0.52 -3.47
C ALA A 36 -19.25 -0.56 -3.57
N TYR A 37 -18.64 -1.70 -3.23
CA TYR A 37 -17.18 -1.91 -3.38
C TYR A 37 -16.69 -1.71 -4.81
N GLU A 38 -17.45 -2.19 -5.80
CA GLU A 38 -17.11 -1.97 -7.21
C GLU A 38 -17.14 -0.48 -7.57
N ARG A 39 -18.23 0.21 -7.22
CA ARG A 39 -18.40 1.64 -7.52
C ARG A 39 -17.29 2.48 -6.88
N GLU A 40 -16.98 2.20 -5.62
CA GLU A 40 -15.90 2.86 -4.90
C GLU A 40 -14.55 2.59 -5.56
N SER A 41 -14.26 1.34 -5.93
CA SER A 41 -12.99 0.97 -6.57
C SER A 41 -12.79 1.68 -7.90
N LYS A 42 -13.83 1.74 -8.75
CA LYS A 42 -13.80 2.48 -10.02
C LYS A 42 -13.66 3.98 -9.81
N ALA A 43 -14.33 4.54 -8.80
CA ALA A 43 -14.23 5.96 -8.48
C ALA A 43 -12.85 6.36 -7.93
N ARG A 44 -12.17 5.46 -7.20
CA ARG A 44 -10.78 5.66 -6.75
C ARG A 44 -9.80 5.57 -7.91
N GLU A 45 -9.99 4.60 -8.81
CA GLU A 45 -9.21 4.48 -10.05
C GLU A 45 -9.33 5.75 -10.91
N PHE A 46 -10.55 6.26 -11.11
CA PHE A 46 -10.78 7.51 -11.86
C PHE A 46 -10.08 8.72 -11.22
N ARG A 47 -9.94 8.73 -9.89
CA ARG A 47 -9.21 9.76 -9.14
C ARG A 47 -7.69 9.57 -9.15
N GLY A 48 -7.17 8.50 -9.74
CA GLY A 48 -5.75 8.16 -9.71
C GLY A 48 -5.26 7.70 -8.34
N GLU A 49 -6.16 7.34 -7.42
CA GLU A 49 -5.80 6.83 -6.11
C GLU A 49 -5.32 5.37 -6.22
N SER A 50 -4.19 5.05 -5.61
CA SER A 50 -3.72 3.67 -5.56
C SER A 50 -4.72 2.81 -4.76
N LEU A 51 -5.23 1.77 -5.42
CA LEU A 51 -6.12 0.76 -4.81
C LEU A 51 -5.36 -0.30 -4.00
N GLN A 52 -4.03 -0.18 -3.93
CA GLN A 52 -3.24 -0.98 -3.01
C GLN A 52 -3.34 -0.33 -1.64
N GLU A 53 -3.74 -1.11 -0.64
CA GLU A 53 -3.57 -0.69 0.76
C GLU A 53 -2.10 -0.34 0.96
N PRO A 54 -1.77 0.84 1.51
CA PRO A 54 -0.40 1.24 1.70
C PRO A 54 0.30 0.18 2.54
N GLU A 55 1.39 -0.36 2.02
CA GLU A 55 2.14 -1.41 2.71
C GLU A 55 2.58 -0.88 4.08
N ARG A 56 2.17 -1.55 5.14
CA ARG A 56 2.56 -1.19 6.51
C ARG A 56 4.04 -1.53 6.70
N VAL A 57 4.89 -0.54 6.47
CA VAL A 57 6.34 -0.68 6.53
C VAL A 57 6.83 -0.05 7.82
N CYS A 58 7.70 -0.76 8.56
CA CYS A 58 8.36 -0.20 9.72
C CYS A 58 9.61 0.61 9.32
N LEU A 59 10.05 1.52 10.20
CA LEU A 59 11.21 2.37 9.93
C LEU A 59 12.47 1.57 9.54
N LYS A 60 12.75 0.45 10.21
CA LYS A 60 13.89 -0.43 9.86
C LYS A 60 13.79 -0.98 8.43
N GLU A 61 12.60 -1.37 8.02
CA GLU A 61 12.38 -1.92 6.68
C GLU A 61 12.53 -0.85 5.60
N LEU A 62 12.10 0.38 5.87
CA LEU A 62 12.39 1.52 4.98
C LEU A 62 13.89 1.80 4.88
N ILE A 63 14.62 1.82 6.00
CA ILE A 63 16.08 2.00 5.98
C ILE A 63 16.76 0.90 5.15
N ARG A 64 16.31 -0.35 5.28
CA ARG A 64 16.81 -1.48 4.48
C ARG A 64 16.57 -1.24 2.99
N ARG A 65 15.34 -0.93 2.58
CA ARG A 65 14.98 -0.65 1.18
C ARG A 65 15.77 0.53 0.61
N TYR A 66 15.93 1.60 1.40
CA TYR A 66 16.73 2.75 1.02
C TYR A 66 18.19 2.37 0.72
N LYS A 67 18.82 1.60 1.62
CA LYS A 67 20.21 1.14 1.43
C LYS A 67 20.36 0.23 0.21
N LEU A 68 19.36 -0.60 -0.09
CA LEU A 68 19.38 -1.44 -1.29
C LEU A 68 19.31 -0.60 -2.57
N MET A 69 18.44 0.41 -2.60
CA MET A 69 18.25 1.26 -3.78
C MET A 69 19.41 2.24 -4.01
N HIS A 70 19.93 2.86 -2.94
CA HIS A 70 20.89 3.96 -3.04
C HIS A 70 22.29 3.61 -2.54
N GLY A 71 22.48 2.49 -1.86
CA GLY A 71 23.76 2.12 -1.27
C GLY A 71 24.87 1.92 -2.30
N GLY A 72 24.55 1.35 -3.47
CA GLY A 72 25.54 1.05 -4.52
C GLY A 72 26.18 2.29 -5.15
N GLY A 73 25.40 3.34 -5.42
CA GLY A 73 25.84 4.53 -6.17
C GLY A 73 26.29 5.73 -5.33
N ASN A 74 26.05 5.72 -4.01
CA ASN A 74 26.33 6.88 -3.17
C ASN A 74 27.82 7.04 -2.84
N ARG A 75 28.32 8.29 -2.88
CA ARG A 75 29.65 8.66 -2.38
C ARG A 75 29.79 8.31 -0.90
N GLN A 76 31.02 8.09 -0.44
CA GLN A 76 31.30 7.72 0.96
C GLN A 76 30.74 8.75 1.97
N SER A 77 30.85 10.05 1.67
CA SER A 77 30.28 11.13 2.50
C SER A 77 28.77 11.00 2.67
N THR A 78 28.04 10.68 1.59
CA THR A 78 26.59 10.45 1.61
C THR A 78 26.26 9.24 2.48
N ARG A 79 26.99 8.12 2.32
CA ARG A 79 26.79 6.91 3.14
C ARG A 79 26.98 7.17 4.64
N THR A 80 28.03 7.92 5.00
CA THR A 80 28.32 8.26 6.41
C THR A 80 27.24 9.16 7.00
N ARG A 81 26.80 10.18 6.26
CA ARG A 81 25.70 11.07 6.67
C ARG A 81 24.41 10.28 6.87
N ASP A 82 24.04 9.46 5.89
CA ASP A 82 22.79 8.69 5.94
C ASP A 82 22.81 7.69 7.11
N ALA A 83 23.95 7.05 7.38
CA ALA A 83 24.12 6.16 8.53
C ALA A 83 23.92 6.90 9.86
N LEU A 84 24.44 8.12 9.99
CA LEU A 84 24.25 8.96 11.17
C LEU A 84 22.77 9.33 11.34
N VAL A 85 22.12 9.80 10.27
CA VAL A 85 20.70 10.15 10.27
C VAL A 85 19.83 8.96 10.67
N PHE A 86 20.05 7.78 10.07
CA PHE A 86 19.27 6.58 10.40
C PHE A 86 19.48 6.10 11.84
N ARG A 87 20.68 6.28 12.39
CA ARG A 87 20.95 5.99 13.81
C ARG A 87 20.15 6.92 14.71
N HIS A 88 20.14 8.21 14.44
CA HIS A 88 19.36 9.19 15.21
C HIS A 88 17.86 8.95 15.09
N LEU A 89 17.34 8.72 13.88
CA LEU A 89 15.92 8.42 13.66
C LEU A 89 15.48 7.15 14.39
N SER A 90 16.28 6.09 14.32
CA SER A 90 15.98 4.83 15.02
C SER A 90 16.08 4.98 16.54
N GLY A 91 16.97 5.84 17.04
CA GLY A 91 17.09 6.13 18.46
C GLY A 91 15.93 6.98 18.98
N PHE A 92 15.46 7.95 18.20
CA PHE A 92 14.39 8.88 18.58
C PHE A 92 13.00 8.24 18.46
N LEU A 93 12.71 7.59 17.34
CA LEU A 93 11.39 7.00 17.05
C LEU A 93 11.30 5.52 17.44
N GLY A 94 12.42 4.83 17.62
CA GLY A 94 12.46 3.38 17.76
C GLY A 94 12.27 2.68 16.41
N ASN A 95 11.23 1.86 16.30
CA ASN A 95 10.88 1.17 15.05
C ASN A 95 9.35 1.19 14.83
N PRO A 96 8.74 2.37 14.64
CA PRO A 96 7.31 2.48 14.44
C PRO A 96 6.93 2.04 13.03
N ILE A 97 5.64 1.78 12.84
CA ILE A 97 5.03 1.72 11.51
C ILE A 97 5.00 3.15 10.97
N LEU A 98 5.49 3.36 9.75
CA LEU A 98 5.67 4.71 9.20
C LEU A 98 4.36 5.49 9.12
N GLN A 99 3.26 4.80 8.83
CA GLN A 99 1.91 5.39 8.77
C GLN A 99 1.38 5.87 10.13
N GLU A 100 2.00 5.44 11.22
CA GLU A 100 1.63 5.84 12.59
C GLU A 100 2.48 7.02 13.09
N ILE A 101 3.48 7.46 12.32
CA ILE A 101 4.27 8.66 12.62
C ILE A 101 3.40 9.88 12.30
N THR A 102 2.66 10.35 13.29
CA THR A 102 1.93 11.63 13.21
C THR A 102 2.81 12.76 13.73
N MET A 103 2.83 13.92 13.05
CA MET A 103 3.31 15.16 13.66
C MET A 103 2.41 15.46 14.86
N ARG A 104 2.96 15.39 16.07
CA ARG A 104 2.36 15.96 17.28
C ARG A 104 2.96 17.33 17.51
#